data_AF-A0A5F9ZHZ7-F1
#
_entry.id   AF-A0A5F9ZHZ7-F1
#
_cell.length_a   1.000
_cell.length_b   1.000
_cell.length_c   1.000
_cell.angle_alpha   90.00
_cell.angle_beta   90.00
_cell.angle_gamma   90.00
#
_symmetry.space_group_name_H-M   'P 1'
#
loop_
_entity.id
_entity.type
_entity.pdbx_description
1 polymer ?
#
loop_
_entity_poly.entity_id
_entity_poly.type
_entity_poly.pdbx_seq_one_letter_code
_entity_poly.pdbx_strand_id
1 'polypeptide(L)'
;MVLLHVKRGDESQFLLQAPGSTELEELTVQVARVYNGRLKVQRLCSEMEELAEHGIFLPPNMQGLTDDQIEELKLKDEWGEKCVPSGGAVFKKDDIGRRNGQAPNEKMKQVLKKTIEEAKAIISKKQVEAGVCVTMEMVKDALDQLRGAVMIVYPMGLPPYDPIRMEFENKEDLSGTQAGLNVIKEAEAQLWWAAKELRRTKKLSDYVGKNEKTKIIAKIQQPLQQQIIRLHQELGRQKSLWADVHGKLRSHIDALREQNMELREKLRALQLQRWKARKKSAASPHAGQESHTLALEPAFGKISPLSADEETIPKYAGHKNQSATLLGQRSSSNNSAPPKTEAPQS
;
A
#
# COMPACT_ATOMS: atom_id res chain seq x y z
N MET A 1 -31.05 0.62 -20.91
CA MET A 1 -29.96 1.16 -20.09
C MET A 1 -29.00 0.04 -19.73
N VAL A 2 -27.73 0.18 -20.10
CA VAL A 2 -26.68 -0.78 -19.78
C VAL A 2 -26.47 -0.78 -18.26
N LEU A 3 -26.40 -1.98 -17.66
CA LEU A 3 -26.18 -2.17 -16.24
C LEU A 3 -24.69 -2.37 -15.95
N LEU A 4 -24.08 -1.44 -15.23
CA LEU A 4 -22.69 -1.50 -14.79
C LEU A 4 -22.62 -2.04 -13.38
N HIS A 5 -22.04 -3.23 -13.23
CA HIS A 5 -21.60 -3.74 -11.94
C HIS A 5 -20.19 -3.23 -11.65
N VAL A 6 -20.10 -2.21 -10.80
CA VAL A 6 -18.83 -1.56 -10.46
C VAL A 6 -18.11 -2.35 -9.37
N LYS A 7 -16.84 -2.67 -9.61
CA LYS A 7 -15.96 -3.39 -8.68
C LYS A 7 -14.69 -2.58 -8.41
N ARG A 8 -14.07 -2.80 -7.24
CA ARG A 8 -12.70 -2.36 -6.93
C ARG A 8 -11.90 -3.58 -6.48
N GLY A 9 -10.82 -3.89 -7.19
CA GLY A 9 -10.15 -5.20 -7.04
C GLY A 9 -11.11 -6.34 -7.41
N ASP A 10 -11.44 -7.19 -6.44
CA ASP A 10 -12.43 -8.26 -6.59
C ASP A 10 -13.74 -7.99 -5.84
N GLU A 11 -13.78 -6.93 -5.05
CA GLU A 11 -14.95 -6.54 -4.27
C GLU A 11 -16.00 -5.84 -5.13
N SER A 12 -17.24 -6.31 -5.01
CA SER A 12 -18.44 -5.65 -5.53
C SER A 12 -18.73 -4.37 -4.75
N GLN A 13 -18.87 -3.25 -5.47
CA GLN A 13 -19.09 -1.94 -4.85
C GLN A 13 -20.55 -1.53 -4.97
N PHE A 14 -21.05 -1.29 -6.18
CA PHE A 14 -22.43 -0.87 -6.44
C PHE A 14 -22.84 -1.21 -7.88
N LEU A 15 -24.14 -1.12 -8.15
CA LEU A 15 -24.69 -1.16 -9.51
C LEU A 15 -25.00 0.26 -9.97
N LEU A 16 -24.77 0.55 -11.24
CA LEU A 16 -25.11 1.82 -11.87
C LEU A 16 -25.72 1.55 -13.25
N GLN A 17 -26.70 2.34 -13.65
CA GLN A 17 -27.27 2.25 -15.01
C GLN A 17 -26.90 3.49 -15.80
N ALA A 18 -26.54 3.27 -17.06
CA ALA A 18 -26.26 4.34 -18.01
C ALA A 18 -26.78 3.98 -19.41
N PRO A 19 -27.21 4.97 -20.22
CA PRO A 19 -27.45 4.77 -21.64
C PRO A 19 -26.23 4.22 -22.37
N GLY A 20 -26.43 3.40 -23.41
CA GLY A 20 -25.31 2.97 -24.25
C GLY A 20 -24.64 4.13 -24.99
N SER A 21 -25.38 5.21 -25.24
CA SER A 21 -24.90 6.42 -25.91
C SER A 21 -24.02 7.31 -25.04
N THR A 22 -23.93 7.07 -23.73
CA THR A 22 -23.17 7.90 -22.78
C THR A 22 -21.67 7.85 -23.10
N GLU A 23 -21.04 9.01 -23.01
CA GLU A 23 -19.59 9.13 -23.17
C GLU A 23 -18.87 8.52 -21.98
N LEU A 24 -17.78 7.80 -22.23
CA LEU A 24 -17.04 7.14 -21.16
C LEU A 24 -16.34 8.14 -20.23
N GLU A 25 -16.03 9.34 -20.69
CA GLU A 25 -15.56 10.44 -19.82
C GLU A 25 -16.62 10.74 -18.74
N GLU A 26 -17.84 11.11 -19.16
CA GLU A 26 -18.96 11.41 -18.27
C GLU A 26 -19.28 10.23 -17.35
N LEU A 27 -19.36 9.01 -17.91
CA LEU A 27 -19.65 7.81 -17.14
C LEU A 27 -18.56 7.51 -16.10
N THR A 28 -17.28 7.70 -16.45
CA THR A 28 -16.18 7.49 -15.51
C THR A 28 -16.22 8.49 -14.37
N VAL A 29 -16.49 9.76 -14.67
CA VAL A 29 -16.67 10.81 -13.67
C VAL A 29 -17.87 10.49 -12.76
N GLN A 30 -19.00 10.07 -13.34
CA GLN A 30 -20.19 9.68 -12.58
C GLN A 30 -19.93 8.50 -11.65
N VAL A 31 -19.28 7.44 -12.15
CA VAL A 31 -18.91 6.27 -11.34
C VAL A 31 -17.94 6.67 -10.22
N ALA A 32 -16.94 7.51 -10.50
CA ALA A 32 -16.02 8.01 -9.48
C ALA A 32 -16.73 8.85 -8.41
N ARG A 33 -17.66 9.72 -8.80
CA ARG A 33 -18.48 10.52 -7.87
C ARG A 33 -19.32 9.67 -6.95
N VAL A 34 -20.06 8.71 -7.50
CA VAL A 34 -20.87 7.77 -6.69
C VAL A 34 -19.95 6.96 -5.77
N TYR A 35 -18.82 6.48 -6.28
CA TYR A 35 -17.85 5.72 -5.47
C TYR A 35 -17.33 6.54 -4.28
N ASN A 36 -16.82 7.74 -4.53
CA ASN A 36 -16.27 8.62 -3.49
C ASN A 36 -17.36 9.11 -2.53
N GLY A 37 -18.55 9.42 -3.04
CA GLY A 37 -19.69 9.84 -2.23
C GLY A 37 -20.13 8.75 -1.26
N ARG A 38 -20.13 7.48 -1.69
CA ARG A 38 -20.35 6.33 -0.77
C ARG A 38 -19.28 6.26 0.31
N LEU A 39 -18.00 6.45 -0.04
CA LEU A 39 -16.92 6.49 0.95
C LEU A 39 -17.12 7.65 1.95
N LYS A 40 -17.59 8.81 1.49
CA LYS A 40 -17.90 9.97 2.32
C LYS A 40 -19.02 9.70 3.30
N VAL A 41 -20.15 9.14 2.82
CA VAL A 41 -21.26 8.71 3.68
C VAL A 41 -20.77 7.69 4.72
N GLN A 42 -19.94 6.72 4.32
CA GLN A 42 -19.40 5.73 5.24
C GLN A 42 -18.56 6.35 6.36
N ARG A 43 -17.69 7.32 6.05
CA ARG A 43 -16.89 8.03 7.05
C ARG A 43 -17.75 8.84 8.01
N LEU A 44 -18.71 9.59 7.47
CA LEU A 44 -19.67 10.36 8.26
C LEU A 44 -20.44 9.47 9.22
N CYS A 45 -20.93 8.33 8.75
CA CYS A 45 -21.62 7.37 9.59
C CYS A 45 -20.76 6.89 10.76
N SER A 46 -19.48 6.56 10.54
CA SER A 46 -18.56 6.17 11.62
C SER A 46 -18.32 7.29 12.63
N GLU A 47 -18.11 8.53 12.17
CA GLU A 47 -17.91 9.66 13.08
C GLU A 47 -19.20 10.02 13.83
N MET A 48 -20.37 9.88 13.21
CA MET A 48 -21.65 10.11 13.88
C MET A 48 -21.99 9.04 14.92
N GLU A 49 -21.49 7.82 14.77
CA GLU A 49 -21.59 6.79 15.82
C GLU A 49 -20.83 7.22 17.07
N GLU A 50 -19.61 7.74 16.90
CA GLU A 50 -18.80 8.27 17.99
C GLU A 50 -19.42 9.54 18.60
N LEU A 51 -19.99 10.44 17.77
CA LEU A 51 -20.75 11.61 18.25
C LEU A 51 -21.93 11.20 19.13
N ALA A 52 -22.65 10.15 18.74
CA ALA A 52 -23.80 9.65 19.48
C ALA A 52 -23.41 9.02 20.83
N GLU A 53 -22.20 8.50 20.96
CA GLU A 53 -21.71 7.86 22.18
C GLU A 53 -20.93 8.82 23.10
N HIS A 54 -20.18 9.78 22.55
CA HIS A 54 -19.18 10.56 23.29
C HIS A 54 -19.30 12.08 23.12
N GLY A 55 -20.24 12.56 22.31
CA GLY A 55 -20.43 14.00 22.10
C GLY A 55 -19.46 14.61 21.09
N ILE A 56 -19.35 15.94 21.11
CA ILE A 56 -18.58 16.69 20.10
C ILE A 56 -17.08 16.50 20.26
N PHE A 57 -16.32 16.78 19.20
CA PHE A 57 -14.86 16.81 19.27
C PHE A 57 -14.35 17.88 20.26
N LEU A 58 -13.29 17.52 21.00
CA LEU A 58 -12.54 18.48 21.80
C LEU A 58 -11.74 19.43 20.89
N PRO A 59 -11.46 20.66 21.33
CA PRO A 59 -10.50 21.54 20.69
C PRO A 59 -9.15 20.86 20.44
N PRO A 60 -8.46 21.11 19.30
CA PRO A 60 -7.20 20.43 18.98
C PRO A 60 -6.08 20.57 20.03
N ASN A 61 -6.08 21.65 20.81
CA ASN A 61 -5.14 21.89 21.92
C ASN A 61 -5.44 21.07 23.19
N MET A 62 -6.59 20.39 23.26
CA MET A 62 -7.02 19.58 24.40
C MET A 62 -7.05 18.07 24.09
N GLN A 63 -6.99 17.68 22.81
CA GLN A 63 -7.06 16.28 22.40
C GLN A 63 -5.82 15.51 22.87
N GLY A 64 -6.05 14.34 23.48
CA GLY A 64 -4.97 13.45 23.95
C GLY A 64 -4.23 13.90 25.22
N LEU A 65 -4.69 14.97 25.88
CA LEU A 65 -4.22 15.36 27.21
C LEU A 65 -5.00 14.62 28.29
N THR A 66 -4.36 14.41 29.45
CA THR A 66 -5.07 13.88 30.62
C THR A 66 -5.90 14.97 31.30
N ASP A 67 -6.88 14.56 32.10
CA ASP A 67 -7.74 15.48 32.87
C ASP A 67 -6.88 16.41 33.76
N ASP A 68 -5.82 15.88 34.38
CA ASP A 68 -4.87 16.64 35.21
C ASP A 68 -4.08 17.69 34.40
N GLN A 69 -3.64 17.35 33.18
CA GLN A 69 -2.93 18.29 32.30
C GLN A 69 -3.84 19.42 31.82
N ILE A 70 -5.11 19.11 31.56
CA ILE A 70 -6.10 20.11 31.18
C ILE A 70 -6.34 21.10 32.33
N GLU A 71 -6.43 20.61 33.56
CA GLU A 71 -6.60 21.43 34.76
C GLU A 71 -5.36 22.30 35.04
N GLU A 72 -4.16 21.74 34.94
CA GLU A 72 -2.89 22.47 35.12
C GLU A 72 -2.72 23.60 34.09
N LEU A 73 -3.02 23.30 32.82
CA LEU A 73 -2.95 24.26 31.72
C LEU A 73 -4.17 25.20 31.66
N LYS A 74 -5.16 25.00 32.53
CA LYS A 74 -6.42 25.76 32.62
C LYS A 74 -7.13 25.88 31.27
N LEU A 75 -7.06 24.83 30.45
CA LEU A 75 -7.72 24.79 29.15
C LEU A 75 -9.22 24.62 29.34
N LYS A 76 -10.00 25.36 28.54
CA LYS A 76 -11.47 25.32 28.59
C LYS A 76 -12.04 24.98 27.23
N ASP A 77 -13.04 24.11 27.21
CA ASP A 77 -13.82 23.81 26.02
C ASP A 77 -14.87 24.89 25.79
N GLU A 78 -14.54 25.90 24.98
CA GLU A 78 -15.46 26.99 24.61
C GLU A 78 -16.65 26.52 23.76
N TRP A 79 -16.54 25.33 23.14
CA TRP A 79 -17.57 24.79 22.27
C TRP A 79 -18.51 23.84 22.98
N GLY A 80 -18.08 23.24 24.09
CA GLY A 80 -18.93 22.39 24.95
C GLY A 80 -20.21 23.10 25.42
N GLU A 81 -20.12 24.40 25.74
CA GLU A 81 -21.29 25.20 26.15
C GLU A 81 -22.14 25.70 24.96
N LYS A 82 -21.53 25.85 23.78
CA LYS A 82 -22.21 26.35 22.57
C LYS A 82 -22.93 25.24 21.81
N CYS A 83 -22.35 24.05 21.80
CA CYS A 83 -22.80 22.89 21.03
C CYS A 83 -23.44 21.84 21.96
N VAL A 84 -24.44 22.27 22.72
CA VAL A 84 -25.18 21.36 23.61
C VAL A 84 -26.24 20.59 22.80
N PRO A 85 -26.35 19.26 22.99
CA PRO A 85 -27.35 18.48 22.30
C PRO A 85 -28.78 18.81 22.78
N SER A 86 -29.75 18.67 21.88
CA SER A 86 -31.17 18.87 22.11
C SER A 86 -31.66 17.98 23.27
N GLY A 87 -32.18 18.61 24.31
CA GLY A 87 -32.67 17.90 25.50
C GLY A 87 -31.57 17.49 26.49
N GLY A 88 -30.41 18.13 26.43
CA GLY A 88 -29.34 17.99 27.43
C GLY A 88 -28.32 16.88 27.12
N ALA A 89 -27.16 17.00 27.74
CA ALA A 89 -26.05 16.06 27.60
C ALA A 89 -26.03 15.03 28.75
N VAL A 90 -25.55 13.84 28.44
CA VAL A 90 -25.25 12.77 29.39
C VAL A 90 -23.75 12.50 29.33
N PHE A 91 -23.09 12.54 30.48
CA PHE A 91 -21.65 12.34 30.53
C PHE A 91 -21.28 10.87 30.27
N LYS A 92 -20.49 10.64 29.22
CA LYS A 92 -19.88 9.36 28.89
C LYS A 92 -18.47 9.59 28.35
N LYS A 93 -17.47 9.32 29.19
CA LYS A 93 -16.05 9.53 28.89
C LYS A 93 -15.65 8.82 27.59
N ASP A 94 -14.84 9.50 26.78
CA ASP A 94 -14.14 8.94 25.63
C ASP A 94 -12.77 8.43 26.09
N ASP A 95 -12.55 7.12 26.00
CA ASP A 95 -11.28 6.49 26.41
C ASP A 95 -10.10 6.93 25.54
N ILE A 96 -10.37 7.43 24.33
CA ILE A 96 -9.37 7.89 23.37
C ILE A 96 -9.03 9.38 23.59
N GLY A 97 -9.87 10.12 24.34
CA GLY A 97 -9.64 11.53 24.66
C GLY A 97 -9.73 12.47 23.46
N ARG A 98 -10.54 12.13 22.45
CA ARG A 98 -10.78 12.96 21.25
C ARG A 98 -12.05 13.78 21.37
N ARG A 99 -13.08 13.25 22.05
CA ARG A 99 -14.39 13.88 22.27
C ARG A 99 -14.56 14.31 23.71
N ASN A 100 -15.43 15.28 23.95
CA ASN A 100 -15.58 15.92 25.26
C ASN A 100 -16.39 15.09 26.28
N GLY A 101 -16.94 13.96 25.85
CA GLY A 101 -17.74 13.05 26.69
C GLY A 101 -19.15 13.54 26.96
N GLN A 102 -19.60 14.66 26.37
CA GLN A 102 -20.95 15.20 26.55
C GLN A 102 -21.88 14.62 25.48
N ALA A 103 -22.30 13.37 25.68
CA ALA A 103 -23.09 12.62 24.72
C ALA A 103 -24.56 13.09 24.68
N PRO A 104 -25.26 12.94 23.53
CA PRO A 104 -26.70 13.18 23.47
C PRO A 104 -27.49 12.25 24.39
N ASN A 105 -28.69 12.69 24.83
CA ASN A 105 -29.62 11.83 25.54
C ASN A 105 -30.06 10.62 24.69
N GLU A 106 -30.63 9.60 25.32
CA GLU A 106 -30.98 8.33 24.67
C GLU A 106 -31.93 8.51 23.47
N LYS A 107 -32.87 9.46 23.53
CA LYS A 107 -33.79 9.75 22.42
C LYS A 107 -33.05 10.32 21.21
N MET A 108 -32.17 11.30 21.42
CA MET A 108 -31.39 11.92 20.35
C MET A 108 -30.34 10.97 19.78
N LYS A 109 -29.76 10.13 20.64
CA LYS A 109 -28.87 9.04 20.24
C LYS A 109 -29.56 8.07 19.29
N GLN A 110 -30.81 7.70 19.59
CA GLN A 110 -31.62 6.85 18.70
C GLN A 110 -31.91 7.52 17.36
N VAL A 111 -32.14 8.84 17.32
CA VAL A 111 -32.28 9.58 16.06
C VAL A 111 -31.02 9.44 15.21
N LEU A 112 -29.83 9.68 15.79
CA LEU A 112 -28.56 9.51 15.07
C LEU A 112 -28.37 8.06 14.59
N LYS A 113 -28.52 7.09 15.49
CA LYS A 113 -28.32 5.66 15.16
C LYS A 113 -29.25 5.19 14.04
N LYS A 114 -30.54 5.53 14.11
CA LYS A 114 -31.51 5.18 13.09
C LYS A 114 -31.16 5.78 11.74
N THR A 115 -30.83 7.08 11.69
CA THR A 115 -30.45 7.74 10.44
C THR A 115 -29.13 7.18 9.88
N ILE A 116 -28.18 6.81 10.74
CA ILE A 116 -26.93 6.16 10.33
C ILE A 116 -27.22 4.79 9.68
N GLU A 117 -28.10 3.98 10.27
CA GLU A 117 -28.49 2.69 9.70
C GLU A 117 -29.20 2.84 8.35
N GLU A 118 -30.12 3.80 8.23
CA GLU A 118 -30.80 4.14 6.97
C GLU A 118 -29.81 4.58 5.89
N ALA A 119 -28.89 5.50 6.22
CA ALA A 119 -27.84 5.96 5.29
C ALA A 119 -26.90 4.81 4.88
N LYS A 120 -26.45 3.98 5.84
CA LYS A 120 -25.63 2.78 5.56
C LYS A 120 -26.36 1.80 4.65
N ALA A 121 -27.68 1.63 4.79
CA ALA A 121 -28.48 0.77 3.94
C ALA A 121 -28.53 1.29 2.49
N ILE A 122 -28.68 2.60 2.28
CA ILE A 122 -28.70 3.23 0.95
C ILE A 122 -27.39 2.95 0.19
N ILE A 123 -26.24 3.10 0.86
CA ILE A 123 -24.93 2.94 0.22
C ILE A 123 -24.35 1.52 0.35
N SER A 124 -25.07 0.58 0.93
CA SER A 124 -24.56 -0.75 1.27
C SER A 124 -24.12 -1.56 0.05
N LYS A 125 -23.08 -2.37 0.21
CA LYS A 125 -22.69 -3.38 -0.80
C LYS A 125 -23.80 -4.41 -1.06
N LYS A 126 -24.70 -4.62 -0.09
CA LYS A 126 -25.89 -5.50 -0.22
C LYS A 126 -26.85 -5.07 -1.32
N GLN A 127 -26.84 -3.78 -1.71
CA GLN A 127 -27.65 -3.29 -2.82
C GLN A 127 -27.33 -3.98 -4.15
N VAL A 128 -26.09 -4.47 -4.31
CA VAL A 128 -25.69 -5.23 -5.50
C VAL A 128 -26.41 -6.57 -5.58
N GLU A 129 -26.58 -7.25 -4.45
CA GLU A 129 -27.31 -8.54 -4.36
C GLU A 129 -28.81 -8.33 -4.57
N ALA A 130 -29.35 -7.22 -4.05
CA ALA A 130 -30.73 -6.81 -4.26
C ALA A 130 -31.03 -6.29 -5.68
N GLY A 131 -30.00 -6.12 -6.53
CA GLY A 131 -30.17 -5.61 -7.89
C GLY A 131 -30.49 -4.10 -7.97
N VAL A 132 -30.33 -3.36 -6.87
CA VAL A 132 -30.64 -1.93 -6.78
C VAL A 132 -29.45 -1.11 -7.27
N CYS A 133 -29.72 -0.13 -8.13
CA CYS A 133 -28.71 0.77 -8.66
C CYS A 133 -28.55 1.97 -7.73
N VAL A 134 -27.29 2.36 -7.48
CA VAL A 134 -26.97 3.51 -6.64
C VAL A 134 -26.68 4.70 -7.56
N THR A 135 -27.49 5.75 -7.42
CA THR A 135 -27.31 7.02 -8.14
C THR A 135 -26.67 8.07 -7.23
N MET A 136 -26.19 9.17 -7.83
CA MET A 136 -25.67 10.30 -7.05
C MET A 136 -26.77 10.97 -6.21
N GLU A 137 -28.02 10.93 -6.67
CA GLU A 137 -29.18 11.42 -5.92
C GLU A 137 -29.36 10.64 -4.62
N MET A 138 -29.34 9.31 -4.67
CA MET A 138 -29.41 8.48 -3.45
C MET A 138 -28.28 8.78 -2.45
N VAL A 139 -27.07 9.03 -2.96
CA VAL A 139 -25.93 9.41 -2.10
C VAL A 139 -26.14 10.78 -1.49
N LYS A 140 -26.66 11.75 -2.26
CA LYS A 140 -26.99 13.09 -1.77
C LYS A 140 -28.09 13.04 -0.72
N ASP A 141 -29.14 12.27 -0.96
CA ASP A 141 -30.25 12.07 -0.02
C ASP A 141 -29.74 11.47 1.29
N ALA A 142 -28.83 10.50 1.24
CA ALA A 142 -28.20 9.94 2.43
C ALA A 142 -27.37 10.98 3.20
N LEU A 143 -26.63 11.86 2.50
CA LEU A 143 -25.88 12.95 3.12
C LEU A 143 -26.82 13.99 3.76
N ASP A 144 -27.91 14.34 3.08
CA ASP A 144 -28.90 15.30 3.56
C ASP A 144 -29.67 14.76 4.78
N GLN A 145 -29.98 13.46 4.80
CA GLN A 145 -30.53 12.77 5.97
C GLN A 145 -29.58 12.86 7.18
N LEU A 146 -28.30 12.51 6.98
CA LEU A 146 -27.29 12.60 8.04
C LEU A 146 -27.14 14.03 8.56
N ARG A 147 -27.11 15.03 7.66
CA ARG A 147 -27.07 16.45 8.02
C ARG A 147 -28.30 16.87 8.82
N GLY A 148 -29.49 16.45 8.40
CA GLY A 148 -30.74 16.71 9.10
C GLY A 148 -30.73 16.14 10.51
N ALA A 149 -30.27 14.90 10.69
CA ALA A 149 -30.15 14.28 12.00
C ALA A 149 -29.16 15.03 12.93
N VAL A 150 -28.01 15.44 12.41
CA VAL A 150 -27.06 16.28 13.17
C VAL A 150 -27.70 17.60 13.57
N MET A 151 -28.47 18.24 12.68
CA MET A 151 -29.12 19.52 12.99
C MET A 151 -30.25 19.36 14.04
N ILE A 152 -30.94 18.23 14.08
CA ILE A 152 -31.94 17.93 15.11
C ILE A 152 -31.27 17.74 16.48
N VAL A 153 -30.16 17.00 16.51
CA VAL A 153 -29.46 16.71 17.77
C VAL A 153 -28.62 17.91 18.23
N TYR A 154 -28.00 18.64 17.32
CA TYR A 154 -27.14 19.79 17.59
C TYR A 154 -27.64 21.00 16.79
N PRO A 155 -28.68 21.71 17.26
CA PRO A 155 -29.31 22.81 16.52
C PRO A 155 -28.39 24.02 16.35
N MET A 156 -27.44 24.22 17.27
CA MET A 156 -26.40 25.25 17.17
C MET A 156 -25.22 24.83 16.26
N GLY A 157 -25.32 23.65 15.64
CA GLY A 157 -24.28 23.06 14.82
C GLY A 157 -23.17 22.39 15.65
N LEU A 158 -22.19 21.86 14.92
CA LEU A 158 -20.98 21.26 15.49
C LEU A 158 -19.81 22.24 15.42
N PRO A 159 -18.74 22.04 16.22
CA PRO A 159 -17.53 22.85 16.15
C PRO A 159 -16.92 22.85 14.73
N PRO A 160 -16.27 23.95 14.29
CA PRO A 160 -15.72 24.07 12.94
C PRO A 160 -14.61 23.07 12.63
N TYR A 161 -13.93 22.57 13.66
CA TYR A 161 -12.88 21.55 13.57
C TYR A 161 -13.41 20.12 13.75
N ASP A 162 -14.72 19.93 13.96
CA ASP A 162 -15.30 18.60 14.07
C ASP A 162 -15.27 17.91 12.68
N PRO A 163 -14.75 16.67 12.57
CA PRO A 163 -14.68 15.95 11.30
C PRO A 163 -16.02 15.86 10.57
N ILE A 164 -17.13 15.72 11.29
CA ILE A 164 -18.47 15.63 10.69
C ILE A 164 -18.81 16.93 9.96
N ARG A 165 -18.51 18.07 10.59
CA ARG A 165 -18.76 19.39 10.00
C ARG A 165 -17.83 19.66 8.83
N MET A 166 -16.54 19.37 9.00
CA MET A 166 -15.55 19.53 7.91
C MET A 166 -15.95 18.73 6.68
N GLU A 167 -16.41 17.49 6.88
CA GLU A 167 -16.88 16.64 5.79
C GLU A 167 -18.14 17.21 5.13
N PHE A 168 -19.11 17.74 5.88
CA PHE A 168 -20.28 18.39 5.29
C PHE A 168 -19.95 19.67 4.50
N GLU A 169 -18.90 20.39 4.90
CA GLU A 169 -18.43 21.61 4.24
C GLU A 169 -17.44 21.34 3.09
N ASN A 170 -17.08 20.08 2.83
CA ASN A 170 -16.06 19.68 1.86
C ASN A 170 -14.66 20.25 2.16
N LYS A 171 -14.33 20.41 3.45
CA LYS A 171 -13.04 20.92 3.95
C LYS A 171 -12.22 19.83 4.64
N GLU A 172 -12.62 18.58 4.50
CA GLU A 172 -11.89 17.45 5.07
C GLU A 172 -10.48 17.35 4.50
N ASP A 173 -9.50 17.18 5.39
CA ASP A 173 -8.16 16.75 4.99
C ASP A 173 -8.04 15.24 5.15
N LEU A 174 -8.00 14.54 4.02
CA LEU A 174 -7.82 13.10 3.98
C LEU A 174 -6.34 12.71 3.83
N SER A 175 -5.42 13.67 3.80
CA SER A 175 -3.99 13.42 3.66
C SER A 175 -3.46 12.57 4.82
N GLY A 176 -2.61 11.58 4.51
CA GLY A 176 -2.06 10.66 5.52
C GLY A 176 -3.05 9.65 6.14
N THR A 177 -4.34 9.73 5.82
CA THR A 177 -5.36 8.79 6.33
C THR A 177 -5.55 7.58 5.42
N GLN A 178 -5.98 6.45 6.00
CA GLN A 178 -6.41 5.27 5.23
C GLN A 178 -7.59 5.59 4.30
N ALA A 179 -8.45 6.53 4.69
CA ALA A 179 -9.55 7.02 3.86
C ALA A 179 -9.06 7.69 2.58
N GLY A 180 -8.01 8.52 2.66
CA GLY A 180 -7.41 9.19 1.51
C GLY A 180 -6.89 8.22 0.45
N LEU A 181 -6.31 7.09 0.85
CA LEU A 181 -5.85 6.03 -0.06
C LEU A 181 -6.98 5.37 -0.87
N ASN A 182 -8.22 5.50 -0.38
CA ASN A 182 -9.39 4.91 -1.02
C ASN A 182 -10.09 5.87 -1.98
N VAL A 183 -9.93 7.18 -1.82
CA VAL A 183 -10.59 8.18 -2.67
C VAL A 183 -9.93 8.25 -4.04
N ILE A 184 -10.73 8.20 -5.10
CA ILE A 184 -10.24 8.23 -6.49
C ILE A 184 -10.55 9.60 -7.08
N LYS A 185 -9.54 10.40 -7.41
CA LYS A 185 -9.76 11.68 -8.09
C LYS A 185 -10.48 11.47 -9.42
N GLU A 186 -11.47 12.30 -9.71
CA GLU A 186 -12.28 12.19 -10.93
C GLU A 186 -11.39 12.16 -12.17
N ALA A 187 -10.41 13.05 -12.29
CA ALA A 187 -9.50 13.12 -13.43
C ALA A 187 -8.59 11.88 -13.59
N GLU A 188 -8.31 11.14 -12.51
CA GLU A 188 -7.40 9.98 -12.54
C GLU A 188 -8.15 8.64 -12.62
N ALA A 189 -9.49 8.64 -12.48
CA ALA A 189 -10.29 7.43 -12.49
C ALA A 189 -10.20 6.68 -13.84
N GLN A 190 -10.01 5.37 -13.80
CA GLN A 190 -10.04 4.50 -14.98
C GLN A 190 -11.07 3.38 -14.80
N LEU A 191 -11.83 3.10 -15.86
CA LEU A 191 -12.77 1.97 -15.90
C LEU A 191 -12.24 0.85 -16.79
N TRP A 192 -12.31 -0.38 -16.29
CA TRP A 192 -11.85 -1.57 -17.00
C TRP A 192 -12.96 -2.60 -17.14
N TRP A 193 -13.14 -3.12 -18.34
CA TRP A 193 -14.07 -4.19 -18.63
C TRP A 193 -13.38 -5.26 -19.47
N ALA A 194 -13.53 -6.53 -19.07
CA ALA A 194 -12.92 -7.67 -19.77
C ALA A 194 -11.42 -7.49 -20.10
N ALA A 195 -10.63 -7.05 -19.10
CA ALA A 195 -9.20 -6.76 -19.23
C ALA A 195 -8.83 -5.67 -20.28
N LYS A 196 -9.80 -4.86 -20.70
CA LYS A 196 -9.59 -3.71 -21.58
C LYS A 196 -10.02 -2.44 -20.86
N GLU A 197 -9.21 -1.39 -21.01
CA GLU A 197 -9.58 -0.06 -20.55
C GLU A 197 -10.70 0.52 -21.42
N LEU A 198 -11.75 0.99 -20.74
CA LEU A 198 -12.82 1.78 -21.34
C LEU A 198 -12.28 3.20 -21.51
N ARG A 199 -11.78 3.49 -22.72
CA ARG A 199 -11.16 4.78 -23.03
C ARG A 199 -12.20 5.87 -22.95
N ARG A 200 -11.90 6.90 -22.15
CA ARG A 200 -12.78 8.06 -21.91
C ARG A 200 -13.26 8.79 -23.17
N THR A 201 -12.43 8.80 -24.21
CA THR A 201 -12.74 9.44 -25.50
C THR A 201 -13.78 8.69 -26.34
N LYS A 202 -14.29 7.54 -25.88
CA LYS A 202 -15.23 6.68 -26.62
C LYS A 202 -16.59 6.64 -25.93
N LYS A 203 -17.57 6.05 -26.61
CA LYS A 203 -18.91 5.80 -26.03
C LYS A 203 -19.00 4.41 -25.45
N LEU A 204 -19.90 4.22 -24.50
CA LEU A 204 -20.15 2.89 -23.91
C LEU A 204 -20.60 1.88 -24.98
N SER A 205 -21.39 2.34 -25.96
CA SER A 205 -21.87 1.54 -27.10
C SER A 205 -20.76 0.97 -27.98
N ASP A 206 -19.58 1.60 -28.01
CA ASP A 206 -18.45 1.12 -28.82
C ASP A 206 -17.87 -0.19 -28.27
N TYR A 207 -18.13 -0.47 -26.98
CA TYR A 207 -17.67 -1.66 -26.28
C TYR A 207 -18.79 -2.69 -26.11
N VAL A 208 -19.97 -2.22 -25.70
CA VAL A 208 -21.11 -3.08 -25.31
C VAL A 208 -22.06 -3.33 -26.50
N GLY A 209 -21.89 -2.59 -27.60
CA GLY A 209 -22.79 -2.60 -28.74
C GLY A 209 -24.06 -1.78 -28.51
N LYS A 210 -25.05 -1.96 -29.41
CA LYS A 210 -26.35 -1.26 -29.33
C LYS A 210 -27.33 -1.90 -28.32
N ASN A 211 -26.92 -2.95 -27.62
CA ASN A 211 -27.80 -3.68 -26.71
C ASN A 211 -27.88 -3.01 -25.34
N GLU A 212 -28.97 -2.27 -25.15
CA GLU A 212 -29.37 -1.57 -23.95
C GLU A 212 -29.71 -2.46 -22.75
N LYS A 213 -29.79 -3.80 -22.90
CA LYS A 213 -30.08 -4.75 -21.80
C LYS A 213 -28.83 -5.45 -21.25
N THR A 214 -27.64 -5.02 -21.66
CA THR A 214 -26.40 -5.70 -21.30
C THR A 214 -25.97 -5.36 -19.88
N LYS A 215 -25.46 -6.37 -19.14
CA LYS A 215 -24.79 -6.19 -17.86
C LYS A 215 -23.29 -6.36 -18.03
N ILE A 216 -22.51 -5.36 -17.65
CA ILE A 216 -21.04 -5.40 -17.68
C ILE A 216 -20.46 -5.30 -16.27
N ILE A 217 -19.29 -5.94 -16.06
CA ILE A 217 -18.53 -5.80 -14.82
C ILE A 217 -17.40 -4.79 -15.08
N ALA A 218 -17.55 -3.59 -14.54
CA ALA A 218 -16.59 -2.51 -14.69
C ALA A 218 -15.72 -2.40 -13.42
N LYS A 219 -14.41 -2.53 -13.55
CA LYS A 219 -13.46 -2.32 -12.44
C LYS A 219 -13.01 -0.86 -12.44
N ILE A 220 -13.23 -0.13 -11.35
CA ILE A 220 -12.67 1.22 -11.13
C ILE A 220 -11.28 1.11 -10.50
N GLN A 221 -10.31 1.85 -11.04
CA GLN A 221 -8.91 1.84 -10.59
C GLN A 221 -8.28 3.24 -10.64
N GLN A 222 -7.20 3.41 -9.88
CA GLN A 222 -6.28 4.55 -9.97
C GLN A 222 -5.04 4.18 -10.81
N PRO A 223 -4.39 5.14 -11.49
CA PRO A 223 -3.25 4.86 -12.37
C PRO A 223 -2.07 4.28 -11.60
N LEU A 224 -1.79 4.81 -10.40
CA LEU A 224 -0.69 4.36 -9.55
C LEU A 224 -0.92 2.93 -9.03
N GLN A 225 -2.16 2.55 -8.71
CA GLN A 225 -2.48 1.19 -8.29
C GLN A 225 -2.17 0.18 -9.39
N GLN A 226 -2.40 0.53 -10.66
CA GLN A 226 -1.97 -0.33 -11.78
C GLN A 226 -0.46 -0.48 -11.83
N GLN A 227 0.27 0.61 -11.63
CA GLN A 227 1.72 0.61 -11.64
C GLN A 227 2.27 -0.26 -10.50
N ILE A 228 1.70 -0.15 -9.30
CA ILE A 228 2.04 -0.98 -8.14
C ILE A 228 1.71 -2.46 -8.39
N ILE A 229 0.54 -2.78 -8.96
CA ILE A 229 0.16 -4.17 -9.27
C ILE A 229 1.10 -4.76 -10.32
N ARG A 230 1.43 -4.01 -11.38
CA ARG A 230 2.39 -4.43 -12.40
C ARG A 230 3.78 -4.66 -11.79
N LEU A 231 4.26 -3.72 -10.97
CA LEU A 231 5.54 -3.85 -10.28
C LEU A 231 5.55 -5.03 -9.31
N HIS A 232 4.46 -5.30 -8.58
CA HIS A 232 4.36 -6.46 -7.69
C HIS A 232 4.40 -7.78 -8.47
N GLN A 233 3.68 -7.87 -9.60
CA GLN A 233 3.72 -9.05 -10.46
C GLN A 233 5.13 -9.27 -11.04
N GLU A 234 5.80 -8.19 -11.46
CA GLU A 234 7.15 -8.26 -11.99
C GLU A 234 8.15 -8.68 -10.90
N LEU A 235 8.04 -8.13 -9.70
CA LEU A 235 8.84 -8.54 -8.55
C LEU A 235 8.62 -10.02 -8.21
N GLY A 236 7.38 -10.50 -8.28
CA GLY A 236 7.05 -11.91 -8.10
C GLY A 236 7.72 -12.81 -9.15
N ARG A 237 7.67 -12.42 -10.42
CA ARG A 237 8.37 -13.13 -11.53
C ARG A 237 9.88 -13.16 -11.30
N GLN A 238 10.47 -12.02 -10.94
CA GLN A 238 11.90 -11.92 -10.67
C GLN A 238 12.33 -12.79 -9.48
N LYS A 239 11.54 -12.83 -8.40
CA LYS A 239 11.79 -13.72 -7.26
C LYS A 239 11.78 -15.19 -7.66
N SER A 240 10.81 -15.61 -8.46
CA SER A 240 10.75 -16.99 -8.98
C SER A 240 11.96 -17.32 -9.84
N LEU A 241 12.34 -16.42 -10.76
CA LEU A 241 13.49 -16.61 -11.63
C LEU A 241 14.80 -16.73 -10.82
N TRP A 242 14.97 -15.90 -9.80
CA TRP A 242 16.12 -15.98 -8.90
C TRP A 242 16.16 -17.27 -8.11
N ALA A 243 15.01 -17.76 -7.63
CA ALA A 243 14.92 -19.05 -6.95
C ALA A 243 15.35 -20.21 -7.88
N ASP A 244 14.92 -20.19 -9.14
CA ASP A 244 15.29 -21.21 -10.13
C ASP A 244 16.79 -21.18 -10.45
N VAL A 245 17.35 -19.99 -10.68
CA VAL A 245 18.78 -19.80 -10.95
C VAL A 245 19.62 -20.25 -9.76
N HIS A 246 19.22 -19.86 -8.55
CA HIS A 246 19.91 -20.23 -7.33
C HIS A 246 19.81 -21.74 -7.06
N GLY A 247 18.66 -22.37 -7.34
CA GLY A 247 18.50 -23.82 -7.30
C GLY A 247 19.45 -24.54 -8.25
N LYS A 248 19.54 -24.09 -9.51
CA LYS A 248 20.48 -24.64 -10.49
C LYS A 248 21.93 -24.49 -10.04
N LEU A 249 22.32 -23.31 -9.56
CA LEU A 249 23.68 -23.06 -9.08
C LEU A 249 24.02 -23.98 -7.91
N ARG A 250 23.09 -24.16 -6.97
CA ARG A 250 23.26 -25.08 -5.84
C ARG A 250 23.49 -26.52 -6.31
N SER A 251 22.69 -27.01 -7.26
CA SER A 251 22.89 -28.34 -7.85
C SER A 251 24.27 -28.50 -8.52
N HIS A 252 24.76 -27.46 -9.21
CA HIS A 252 26.11 -27.49 -9.80
C HIS A 252 27.21 -27.52 -8.74
N ILE A 253 27.06 -26.74 -7.66
CA ILE A 253 28.00 -26.74 -6.54
C ILE A 253 28.03 -28.13 -5.89
N ASP A 254 26.87 -28.74 -5.66
CA ASP A 254 26.78 -30.07 -5.04
C ASP A 254 27.39 -31.14 -5.95
N ALA A 255 27.17 -31.08 -7.27
CA ALA A 255 27.81 -31.97 -8.24
C ALA A 255 29.35 -31.83 -8.23
N LEU A 256 29.87 -30.60 -8.20
CA LEU A 256 31.31 -30.34 -8.12
C LEU A 256 31.91 -30.80 -6.78
N ARG A 257 31.15 -30.70 -5.69
CA ARG A 257 31.56 -31.21 -4.38
C ARG A 257 31.66 -32.74 -4.39
N GLU A 258 30.68 -33.42 -4.98
CA GLU A 258 30.67 -34.88 -5.14
C GLU A 258 31.87 -35.36 -5.96
N GLN A 259 32.11 -34.72 -7.11
CA GLN A 259 33.27 -35.02 -7.96
C GLN A 259 34.60 -34.82 -7.23
N ASN A 260 34.73 -33.75 -6.44
CA ASN A 260 35.93 -33.51 -5.63
C ASN A 260 36.13 -34.58 -4.55
N MET A 261 35.05 -35.05 -3.92
CA MET A 261 35.12 -36.14 -2.94
C MET A 261 35.57 -37.45 -3.60
N GLU A 262 35.02 -37.78 -4.75
CA GLU A 262 35.40 -38.98 -5.51
C GLU A 262 36.87 -38.93 -5.94
N LEU A 263 37.35 -37.77 -6.42
CA LEU A 263 38.77 -37.58 -6.76
C LEU A 263 39.68 -37.75 -5.53
N ARG A 264 39.29 -37.23 -4.37
CA ARG A 264 40.04 -37.40 -3.12
C ARG A 264 40.07 -38.86 -2.66
N GLU A 265 38.97 -39.60 -2.83
CA GLU A 265 38.93 -41.03 -2.52
C GLU A 265 39.82 -41.85 -3.46
N LYS A 266 39.75 -41.59 -4.77
CA LYS A 266 40.65 -42.21 -5.75
C LYS A 266 42.12 -41.93 -5.42
N LEU A 267 42.46 -40.71 -5.04
CA LEU A 267 43.81 -40.34 -4.62
C LEU A 267 44.26 -41.12 -3.38
N ARG A 268 43.41 -41.21 -2.34
CA ARG A 268 43.70 -41.99 -1.12
C ARG A 268 43.88 -43.48 -1.42
N ALA A 269 43.04 -44.05 -2.30
CA ALA A 269 43.14 -45.45 -2.70
C ALA A 269 44.46 -45.74 -3.45
N LEU A 270 44.85 -44.87 -4.39
CA LEU A 270 46.13 -44.97 -5.11
C LEU A 270 47.33 -44.86 -4.16
N GLN A 271 47.30 -43.93 -3.21
CA GLN A 271 48.35 -43.82 -2.18
C GLN A 271 48.46 -45.08 -1.32
N LEU A 272 47.32 -45.66 -0.90
CA LEU A 272 47.31 -46.89 -0.12
C LEU A 272 47.84 -48.09 -0.91
N GLN A 273 47.47 -48.23 -2.19
CA GLN A 273 48.01 -49.26 -3.07
C GLN A 273 49.53 -49.15 -3.21
N ARG A 274 50.03 -47.93 -3.46
CA ARG A 274 51.48 -47.65 -3.56
C ARG A 274 52.22 -47.99 -2.26
N TRP A 275 51.65 -47.65 -1.11
CA TRP A 275 52.21 -48.01 0.19
C TRP A 275 52.24 -49.53 0.43
N LYS A 276 51.15 -50.24 0.10
CA LYS A 276 51.08 -51.72 0.22
C LYS A 276 52.09 -52.41 -0.69
N ALA A 277 52.25 -51.95 -1.93
CA ALA A 277 53.25 -52.46 -2.86
C ALA A 277 54.68 -52.29 -2.33
N ARG A 278 54.98 -51.12 -1.74
CA ARG A 278 56.29 -50.83 -1.13
C ARG A 278 56.57 -51.74 0.07
N LYS A 279 55.57 -52.02 0.93
CA LYS A 279 55.70 -52.99 2.03
C LYS A 279 55.88 -54.43 1.56
N LYS A 280 55.14 -54.88 0.54
CA LYS A 280 55.32 -56.23 -0.05
C LYS A 280 56.70 -56.43 -0.63
N SER A 281 57.25 -55.41 -1.30
CA SER A 281 58.63 -55.42 -1.81
C SER A 281 59.67 -55.47 -0.68
N ALA A 282 59.44 -54.80 0.45
CA ALA A 282 60.35 -54.80 1.60
C ALA A 282 60.27 -56.08 2.47
N ALA A 283 59.19 -56.85 2.38
CA ALA A 283 59.00 -58.09 3.13
C ALA A 283 59.47 -59.36 2.38
N SER A 284 60.02 -59.22 1.16
CA SER A 284 60.70 -60.31 0.46
C SER A 284 62.15 -60.40 0.95
N PRO A 285 62.64 -61.55 1.44
CA PRO A 285 64.06 -61.68 1.73
C PRO A 285 64.79 -61.71 0.39
N HIS A 286 65.59 -60.68 0.11
CA HIS A 286 66.55 -60.73 -0.99
C HIS A 286 67.97 -60.66 -0.43
N ALA A 287 68.71 -61.72 -0.76
CA ALA A 287 70.15 -61.80 -0.67
C ALA A 287 70.79 -60.60 -1.39
N GLY A 288 71.88 -60.11 -0.81
CA GLY A 288 72.44 -58.80 -1.09
C GLY A 288 72.81 -58.55 -2.55
N GLN A 289 72.60 -57.30 -2.96
CA GLN A 289 73.62 -56.56 -3.65
C GLN A 289 73.36 -55.06 -3.47
N GLU A 290 74.32 -54.37 -2.85
CA GLU A 290 74.33 -52.92 -2.70
C GLU A 290 74.50 -52.23 -4.04
N SER A 291 73.76 -51.16 -4.26
CA SER A 291 74.26 -49.98 -4.97
C SER A 291 73.68 -48.74 -4.32
N HIS A 292 74.59 -47.94 -3.78
CA HIS A 292 74.31 -46.76 -2.98
C HIS A 292 73.68 -45.64 -3.83
N THR A 293 72.51 -45.24 -3.34
CA THR A 293 71.84 -43.94 -3.34
C THR A 293 72.69 -42.72 -3.70
N LEU A 294 72.29 -41.98 -4.76
CA LEU A 294 72.40 -40.52 -4.81
C LEU A 294 71.01 -39.93 -5.05
N ALA A 295 70.65 -39.02 -4.14
CA ALA A 295 69.31 -38.54 -3.88
C ALA A 295 68.78 -37.62 -4.97
N LEU A 296 67.61 -37.95 -5.52
CA LEU A 296 66.70 -36.95 -6.09
C LEU A 296 65.70 -36.59 -4.99
N GLU A 297 65.88 -35.43 -4.37
CA GLU A 297 64.83 -34.81 -3.56
C GLU A 297 63.59 -34.57 -4.45
N PRO A 298 62.42 -35.10 -4.10
CA PRO A 298 61.18 -34.51 -4.57
C PRO A 298 60.89 -33.33 -3.66
N ALA A 299 60.80 -32.13 -4.25
CA ALA A 299 60.29 -30.93 -3.62
C ALA A 299 58.82 -31.10 -3.21
N PHE A 300 58.58 -31.89 -2.17
CA PHE A 300 57.36 -31.81 -1.38
C PHE A 300 57.50 -30.57 -0.51
N GLY A 301 56.91 -29.47 -0.99
CA GLY A 301 56.63 -28.33 -0.13
C GLY A 301 55.99 -28.84 1.15
N LYS A 302 56.64 -28.54 2.28
CA LYS A 302 56.08 -28.73 3.62
C LYS A 302 54.75 -28.00 3.68
N ILE A 303 53.64 -28.72 3.59
CA ILE A 303 52.36 -28.22 4.07
C ILE A 303 52.18 -28.85 5.44
N SER A 304 52.62 -28.12 6.46
CA SER A 304 52.19 -28.39 7.83
C SER A 304 50.66 -28.39 7.88
N PRO A 305 50.02 -29.20 8.74
CA PRO A 305 48.57 -29.20 8.88
C PRO A 305 48.14 -27.89 9.53
N LEU A 306 47.43 -27.05 8.78
CA LEU A 306 46.69 -25.94 9.37
C LEU A 306 45.43 -26.52 10.03
N SER A 307 45.36 -26.31 11.33
CA SER A 307 44.31 -26.65 12.26
C SER A 307 42.95 -26.08 11.83
N ALA A 308 41.89 -26.77 12.26
CA ALA A 308 40.53 -26.27 12.25
C ALA A 308 40.38 -24.95 13.00
N ASP A 309 39.33 -24.22 12.62
CA ASP A 309 38.68 -23.12 13.31
C ASP A 309 39.34 -21.73 13.25
N GLU A 310 38.87 -20.93 12.28
CA GLU A 310 38.34 -19.59 12.60
C GLU A 310 37.37 -19.14 11.48
N GLU A 311 36.08 -19.09 11.80
CA GLU A 311 35.07 -18.37 11.02
C GLU A 311 35.48 -16.90 10.89
N THR A 312 36.00 -16.50 9.73
CA THR A 312 36.13 -15.08 9.38
C THR A 312 34.94 -14.65 8.52
N ILE A 313 33.94 -14.10 9.20
CA ILE A 313 32.79 -13.39 8.63
C ILE A 313 33.29 -12.32 7.62
N PRO A 314 32.90 -12.35 6.34
CA PRO A 314 33.15 -11.23 5.44
C PRO A 314 32.21 -10.07 5.82
N LYS A 315 32.78 -9.02 6.41
CA LYS A 315 32.10 -7.72 6.55
C LYS A 315 31.78 -7.18 5.15
N TYR A 316 30.50 -6.94 4.92
CA TYR A 316 29.97 -6.22 3.76
C TYR A 316 30.70 -4.86 3.61
N ALA A 317 31.58 -4.75 2.62
CA ALA A 317 32.03 -3.47 2.11
C ALA A 317 30.96 -2.94 1.14
N GLY A 318 30.25 -1.89 1.56
CA GLY A 318 29.24 -1.22 0.76
C GLY A 318 29.85 -0.59 -0.49
N HIS A 319 29.55 -1.16 -1.65
CA HIS A 319 29.74 -0.47 -2.92
C HIS A 319 28.55 0.48 -3.14
N LYS A 320 28.81 1.77 -2.86
CA LYS A 320 27.96 2.88 -3.31
C LYS A 320 28.08 3.02 -4.82
N ASN A 321 26.93 3.04 -5.48
CA ASN A 321 26.74 3.50 -6.84
C ASN A 321 27.25 4.94 -7.00
N GLN A 322 28.10 5.17 -8.01
CA GLN A 322 28.22 6.43 -8.74
C GLN A 322 28.42 6.02 -10.21
N SER A 323 27.35 6.01 -11.02
CA SER A 323 26.87 7.16 -11.78
C SER A 323 28.00 7.83 -12.56
N ALA A 324 28.12 7.44 -13.83
CA ALA A 324 28.91 8.15 -14.81
C ALA A 324 28.37 9.58 -14.97
N THR A 325 29.19 10.57 -14.67
CA THR A 325 28.98 11.96 -15.08
C THR A 325 30.32 12.52 -15.52
N LEU A 326 30.29 13.08 -16.73
CA LEU A 326 31.39 13.59 -17.52
C LEU A 326 32.21 14.67 -16.79
N LEU A 327 33.53 14.55 -16.96
CA LEU A 327 34.55 15.54 -16.62
C LEU A 327 34.27 16.88 -17.34
N GLY A 328 34.26 17.95 -16.55
CA GLY A 328 34.46 19.31 -17.05
C GLY A 328 35.92 19.75 -16.88
N GLN A 329 36.46 20.40 -17.91
CA GLN A 329 37.15 21.70 -17.90
C GLN A 329 38.35 21.76 -18.87
N ARG A 330 38.22 22.56 -19.94
CA ARG A 330 39.08 23.74 -20.11
C ARG A 330 38.47 24.76 -21.08
N SER A 331 38.80 26.01 -20.77
CA SER A 331 38.29 27.29 -21.20
C SER A 331 38.55 27.67 -22.66
N SER A 332 37.64 28.43 -23.27
CA SER A 332 38.02 29.53 -24.18
C SER A 332 36.94 30.63 -24.19
N SER A 333 37.42 31.86 -24.14
CA SER A 333 36.72 33.13 -24.07
C SER A 333 35.99 33.50 -25.37
N ASN A 334 34.83 34.16 -25.27
CA ASN A 334 34.60 35.47 -25.92
C ASN A 334 33.22 36.09 -25.61
N ASN A 335 33.31 37.37 -25.24
CA ASN A 335 32.34 38.45 -25.10
C ASN A 335 31.06 38.41 -25.95
N SER A 336 29.93 38.81 -25.33
CA SER A 336 29.15 40.02 -25.71
C SER A 336 27.90 40.19 -24.83
N ALA A 337 27.80 41.30 -24.09
CA ALA A 337 26.55 41.84 -23.53
C ALA A 337 25.65 42.41 -24.67
N PRO A 338 24.33 42.70 -24.51
CA PRO A 338 23.84 43.86 -23.71
C PRO A 338 22.40 43.64 -23.12
N PRO A 339 21.56 44.66 -22.84
CA PRO A 339 21.37 45.25 -21.50
C PRO A 339 19.93 45.13 -20.92
N LYS A 340 19.79 45.56 -19.66
CA LYS A 340 18.53 45.84 -18.96
C LYS A 340 17.87 47.12 -19.48
N THR A 341 16.53 47.13 -19.51
CA THR A 341 15.65 48.31 -19.40
C THR A 341 14.28 47.80 -18.94
N GLU A 342 13.88 48.05 -17.70
CA GLU A 342 13.09 49.20 -17.22
C GLU A 342 11.58 48.92 -17.23
N ALA A 343 10.99 49.14 -16.05
CA ALA A 343 9.56 49.16 -15.79
C ALA A 343 8.90 50.40 -16.42
N PRO A 344 7.56 50.45 -16.42
CA PRO A 344 6.92 51.71 -16.10
C PRO A 344 5.87 51.56 -14.99
N GLN A 345 5.84 52.57 -14.13
CA GLN A 345 4.71 52.93 -13.30
C GLN A 345 3.64 53.60 -14.16
N SER A 346 2.38 53.21 -13.97
CA SER A 346 1.20 54.07 -13.77
C SER A 346 0.03 53.19 -13.34
#